data_AF-A0A536GKL6-F1
#
_entry.id   AF-A0A536GKL6-F1
#
_cell.length_a   1.000
_cell.length_b   1.000
_cell.length_c   1.000
_cell.angle_alpha   90.00
_cell.angle_beta   90.00
_cell.angle_gamma   90.00
#
_symmetry.space_group_name_H-M   'P 1'
#
loop_
_entity.id
_entity.type
_entity.pdbx_description
1 polymer ?
#
loop_
_entity_poly.entity_id
_entity_poly.type
_entity_poly.pdbx_seq_one_letter_code
_entity_poly.pdbx_strand_id
1 'polypeptide(L)'
;VVDGLPVQVVHPSLTLTLPVVDLRHLPEAEREAEALRVVTEKARVLFDLSAVPLLRPTLVHFNDEEHRLFLTLHHIIFDGVAIYQVFLPELRTLYEAFSTGQPSPLPELPIQYGDYAQWQRERLQGDVFAEQLAYLKQQLADAPTTLELPTDHPRPPVQTHRGSMRPFGLSRRLTDELKAMSRQEGVTLYMTLVAAFKTLLYRYTEQEDMLVGTATAGRKHSEMLGMMGFFLNTLVLRTDLSGNPTFRALQQRVREVILEALAHQDIPFEYLVKELQPERNLGQNPLFQALITLEPPLPVLPSGWTLTQMDVRVGTSKFDLYLELDDRPEGLIGRFMYNTDLFDASTIERITGHWQTLLEAIVRDPNQHIADLPLLTEQEQEQLLVRWNATNTAFPENKPVHQIFEEQAQRRPGAVALVFDEQTMTYGELNRRANQLAHRLRRLGVGEGAETRVGLCMDRSLEMVVGLLGILKAGGAYVPLDPSYPRERLAFMLQDTQAPVLLTQSKLLDLLPGDEDAIILDNQLANALRAGSLSSLSTDCVLPTVRQAERKSAAHSGKLQGSNRVPTF
;
A
#
# COMPACT_ATOMS: atom_id res chain seq x y z
N VAL A 1 42.98 4.17 -10.35
CA VAL A 1 43.07 3.08 -9.35
C VAL A 1 44.52 2.72 -9.19
N VAL A 2 45.03 2.69 -7.96
CA VAL A 2 46.39 2.25 -7.62
C VAL A 2 46.25 1.09 -6.65
N ASP A 3 46.89 -0.05 -6.93
CA ASP A 3 46.82 -1.28 -6.13
C ASP A 3 45.38 -1.75 -5.79
N GLY A 4 44.46 -1.59 -6.74
CA GLY A 4 43.04 -1.98 -6.57
C GLY A 4 42.21 -1.00 -5.73
N LEU A 5 42.80 0.09 -5.24
CA LEU A 5 42.11 1.12 -4.47
C LEU A 5 41.81 2.37 -5.32
N PRO A 6 40.62 3.00 -5.14
CA PRO A 6 40.34 4.28 -5.76
C PRO A 6 41.27 5.36 -5.18
N VAL A 7 41.82 6.20 -6.05
CA VAL A 7 42.67 7.34 -5.67
C VAL A 7 42.17 8.58 -6.37
N GLN A 8 42.27 9.72 -5.68
CA GLN A 8 42.02 11.03 -6.28
C GLN A 8 43.30 11.57 -6.88
N VAL A 9 43.23 12.07 -8.11
CA VAL A 9 44.35 12.74 -8.80
C VAL A 9 43.95 14.18 -9.07
N VAL A 10 44.72 15.13 -8.54
CA VAL A 10 44.49 16.57 -8.74
C VAL A 10 45.35 17.03 -9.92
N HIS A 11 44.69 17.49 -10.99
CA HIS A 11 45.38 18.06 -12.14
C HIS A 11 45.74 19.52 -11.88
N PRO A 12 46.94 19.99 -12.28
CA PRO A 12 47.39 21.36 -12.02
C PRO A 12 46.59 22.41 -12.82
N SER A 13 45.97 21.99 -13.92
CA SER A 13 45.07 22.84 -14.71
C SER A 13 44.00 21.98 -15.39
N LEU A 14 42.89 22.62 -15.71
CA LEU A 14 41.75 21.99 -16.37
C LEU A 14 41.24 22.93 -17.46
N THR A 15 41.05 22.40 -18.67
CA THR A 15 40.35 23.12 -19.73
C THR A 15 38.88 22.71 -19.72
N LEU A 16 37.99 23.68 -19.52
CA LEU A 16 36.54 23.48 -19.56
C LEU A 16 36.00 24.04 -20.87
N THR A 17 35.21 23.25 -21.58
CA THR A 17 34.42 23.73 -22.72
C THR A 17 33.10 24.29 -22.21
N LEU A 18 32.68 25.45 -22.71
CA LEU A 18 31.35 26.04 -22.48
C LEU A 18 30.56 26.02 -23.79
N PRO A 19 29.80 24.94 -24.08
CA PRO A 19 28.90 24.90 -25.22
C PRO A 19 27.82 25.97 -25.09
N VAL A 20 27.59 26.68 -26.20
CA VAL A 20 26.51 27.68 -26.32
C VAL A 20 25.41 27.11 -27.21
N VAL A 21 24.18 27.11 -26.72
CA VAL A 21 22.98 26.69 -27.45
C VAL A 21 22.12 27.93 -27.68
N ASP A 22 21.92 28.30 -28.94
CA ASP A 22 21.13 29.48 -29.30
C ASP A 22 19.68 29.09 -29.62
N LEU A 23 18.73 29.51 -28.77
CA LEU A 23 17.30 29.25 -28.96
C LEU A 23 16.54 30.45 -29.52
N ARG A 24 17.22 31.56 -29.86
CA ARG A 24 16.58 32.78 -30.37
C ARG A 24 15.87 32.57 -31.70
N HIS A 25 16.29 31.55 -32.45
CA HIS A 25 15.65 31.13 -33.70
C HIS A 25 14.28 30.50 -33.52
N LEU A 26 13.92 30.05 -32.30
CA LEU A 26 12.62 29.45 -32.00
C LEU A 26 11.60 30.51 -31.54
N PRO A 27 10.29 30.25 -31.73
CA PRO A 27 9.24 31.03 -31.09
C PRO A 27 9.38 31.02 -29.56
N GLU A 28 9.10 32.15 -28.90
CA GLU A 28 9.26 32.32 -27.45
C GLU A 28 8.56 31.22 -26.64
N ALA A 29 7.35 30.83 -27.05
CA ALA A 29 6.55 29.78 -26.40
C ALA A 29 7.21 28.39 -26.44
N GLU A 30 8.17 28.14 -27.34
CA GLU A 30 8.84 26.85 -27.51
C GLU A 30 10.22 26.79 -26.83
N ARG A 31 10.81 27.94 -26.51
CA ARG A 31 12.20 28.02 -25.99
C ARG A 31 12.37 27.32 -24.65
N GLU A 32 11.40 27.46 -23.76
CA GLU A 32 11.44 26.82 -22.43
C GLU A 32 11.45 25.29 -22.53
N ALA A 33 10.55 24.76 -23.36
CA ALA A 33 10.46 23.32 -23.60
C ALA A 33 11.72 22.77 -24.26
N GLU A 34 12.28 23.50 -25.24
CA GLU A 34 13.51 23.08 -25.92
C GLU A 34 14.73 23.17 -24.99
N ALA A 35 14.86 24.21 -24.17
CA ALA A 35 15.93 24.32 -23.18
C ALA A 35 15.88 23.14 -22.20
N LEU A 36 14.70 22.80 -21.68
CA LEU A 36 14.51 21.66 -20.80
C LEU A 36 14.87 20.34 -21.51
N ARG A 37 14.49 20.17 -22.78
CA ARG A 37 14.84 18.98 -23.59
C ARG A 37 16.35 18.84 -23.73
N VAL A 38 17.04 19.90 -24.16
CA VAL A 38 18.50 19.92 -24.39
C VAL A 38 19.26 19.64 -23.09
N VAL A 39 18.87 20.26 -21.98
CA VAL A 39 19.54 20.07 -20.70
C VAL A 39 19.27 18.67 -20.15
N THR A 40 18.05 18.15 -20.28
CA THR A 40 17.71 16.78 -19.87
C THR A 40 18.52 15.74 -20.64
N GLU A 41 18.67 15.92 -21.96
CA GLU A 41 19.48 15.04 -22.81
C GLU A 41 20.95 15.04 -22.35
N LYS A 42 21.52 16.22 -22.09
CA LYS A 42 22.90 16.36 -21.58
C LYS A 42 23.07 15.76 -20.18
N ALA A 43 22.09 15.95 -19.29
CA ALA A 43 22.13 15.44 -17.92
C ALA A 43 22.10 13.91 -17.85
N ARG A 44 21.53 13.23 -18.86
CA ARG A 44 21.48 11.76 -18.96
C ARG A 44 22.78 11.12 -19.42
N VAL A 45 23.69 11.89 -20.01
CA VAL A 45 24.99 11.37 -20.41
C VAL A 45 25.81 11.09 -19.16
N LEU A 46 26.27 9.85 -18.98
CA LEU A 46 27.03 9.44 -17.80
C LEU A 46 28.42 10.09 -17.73
N PHE A 47 28.92 10.29 -16.51
CA PHE A 47 30.30 10.69 -16.28
C PHE A 47 31.21 9.46 -16.18
N ASP A 48 32.39 9.53 -16.77
CA ASP A 48 33.50 8.63 -16.46
C ASP A 48 34.30 9.22 -15.30
N LEU A 49 34.29 8.54 -14.14
CA LEU A 49 34.98 9.01 -12.93
C LEU A 49 36.50 8.97 -13.02
N SER A 50 37.04 8.30 -14.05
CA SER A 50 38.48 8.29 -14.34
C SER A 50 38.93 9.45 -15.24
N ALA A 51 37.98 10.22 -15.79
CA ALA A 51 38.24 11.36 -16.67
C ALA A 51 37.80 12.69 -16.03
N VAL A 52 38.50 13.77 -16.41
CA VAL A 52 38.12 15.15 -16.08
C VAL A 52 37.60 15.84 -17.34
N PRO A 53 36.65 16.78 -17.24
CA PRO A 53 36.02 17.32 -16.03
C PRO A 53 34.78 16.52 -15.54
N LEU A 54 34.55 16.51 -14.22
CA LEU A 54 33.32 16.00 -13.59
C LEU A 54 32.21 17.06 -13.45
N LEU A 55 32.34 18.15 -14.21
CA LEU A 55 31.41 19.26 -14.35
C LEU A 55 31.27 19.55 -15.85
N ARG A 56 30.03 19.71 -16.31
CA ARG A 56 29.71 20.11 -17.69
C ARG A 56 28.76 21.31 -17.65
N PRO A 57 29.22 22.50 -18.01
CA PRO A 57 28.35 23.65 -18.16
C PRO A 57 27.68 23.64 -19.55
N THR A 58 26.55 24.31 -19.69
CA THR A 58 25.92 24.61 -20.97
C THR A 58 25.25 25.97 -20.85
N LEU A 59 25.62 26.91 -21.73
CA LEU A 59 24.99 28.22 -21.79
C LEU A 59 23.89 28.19 -22.85
N VAL A 60 22.68 28.56 -22.48
CA VAL A 60 21.53 28.67 -23.39
C VAL A 60 21.20 30.15 -23.57
N HIS A 61 21.22 30.62 -24.81
CA HIS A 61 20.82 31.97 -25.18
C HIS A 61 19.31 31.95 -25.47
N PHE A 62 18.52 32.53 -24.56
CA PHE A 62 17.07 32.59 -24.68
C PHE A 62 16.63 33.78 -25.53
N ASN A 63 17.22 34.95 -25.27
CA ASN A 63 17.05 36.19 -26.02
C ASN A 63 18.31 37.06 -25.84
N ASP A 64 18.26 38.32 -26.29
CA ASP A 64 19.43 39.21 -26.22
C ASP A 64 19.76 39.67 -24.79
N GLU A 65 18.80 39.57 -23.87
CA GLU A 65 18.94 39.97 -22.45
C GLU A 65 19.00 38.78 -21.50
N GLU A 66 18.46 37.62 -21.90
CA GLU A 66 18.33 36.43 -21.07
C GLU A 66 19.25 35.30 -21.55
N HIS A 67 20.16 34.93 -20.66
CA HIS A 67 21.08 33.80 -20.83
C HIS A 67 20.97 32.90 -19.61
N ARG A 68 20.88 31.58 -19.82
CA ARG A 68 20.76 30.60 -18.74
C ARG A 68 21.94 29.64 -18.74
N LEU A 69 22.64 29.57 -17.60
CA LEU A 69 23.75 28.65 -17.38
C LEU A 69 23.24 27.39 -16.67
N PHE A 70 23.32 26.26 -17.35
CA PHE A 70 23.03 24.94 -16.77
C PHE A 70 24.33 24.25 -16.39
N LEU A 71 24.37 23.70 -15.18
CA LEU A 71 25.53 22.99 -14.66
C LEU A 71 25.13 21.56 -14.34
N THR A 72 25.77 20.60 -15.01
CA THR A 72 25.65 19.18 -14.67
C THR A 72 26.93 18.75 -13.98
N LEU A 73 26.83 18.26 -12.74
CA LEU A 73 27.97 17.84 -11.93
C LEU A 73 27.80 16.39 -11.50
N HIS A 74 28.90 15.64 -11.39
CA HIS A 74 28.87 14.36 -10.70
C HIS A 74 28.87 14.57 -9.19
N HIS A 75 28.00 13.87 -8.45
CA HIS A 75 27.82 14.09 -7.00
C HIS A 75 29.07 13.79 -6.16
N ILE A 76 30.08 13.12 -6.71
CA ILE A 76 31.37 12.87 -6.02
C ILE A 76 32.18 14.14 -5.76
N ILE A 77 31.95 15.23 -6.51
CA ILE A 77 32.71 16.48 -6.37
C ILE A 77 31.95 17.58 -5.61
N PHE A 78 30.69 17.35 -5.22
CA PHE A 78 29.87 18.35 -4.53
C PHE A 78 28.76 17.72 -3.68
N ASP A 79 28.25 18.47 -2.72
CA ASP A 79 26.99 18.21 -2.02
C ASP A 79 26.11 19.48 -2.03
N GLY A 80 24.90 19.41 -1.46
CA GLY A 80 23.97 20.54 -1.41
C GLY A 80 24.58 21.79 -0.77
N VAL A 81 25.35 21.62 0.31
CA VAL A 81 26.06 22.74 0.96
C VAL A 81 27.15 23.31 0.04
N ALA A 82 27.96 22.46 -0.61
CA ALA A 82 28.99 22.89 -1.54
C ALA A 82 28.41 23.75 -2.66
N ILE A 83 27.34 23.28 -3.31
CA ILE A 83 26.80 23.98 -4.48
C ILE A 83 26.16 25.32 -4.08
N TYR A 84 25.35 25.34 -3.01
CA TYR A 84 24.57 26.52 -2.66
C TYR A 84 25.33 27.55 -1.80
N GLN A 85 26.21 27.11 -0.91
CA GLN A 85 26.89 27.99 0.05
C GLN A 85 28.33 28.32 -0.33
N VAL A 86 28.95 27.55 -1.22
CA VAL A 86 30.34 27.76 -1.67
C VAL A 86 30.38 28.15 -3.14
N PHE A 87 30.00 27.23 -4.03
CA PHE A 87 30.17 27.38 -5.46
C PHE A 87 29.44 28.60 -6.04
N LEU A 88 28.15 28.77 -5.73
CA LEU A 88 27.36 29.87 -6.31
C LEU A 88 27.83 31.26 -5.82
N PRO A 89 28.08 31.50 -4.52
CA PRO A 89 28.70 32.74 -4.06
C PRO A 89 30.08 33.03 -4.66
N GLU A 90 30.93 32.00 -4.80
CA GLU A 90 32.26 32.14 -5.40
C GLU A 90 32.19 32.44 -6.90
N LEU A 91 31.34 31.71 -7.65
CA LEU A 91 31.11 31.95 -9.07
C LEU A 91 30.70 33.40 -9.34
N ARG A 92 29.79 33.93 -8.52
CA ARG A 92 29.37 35.33 -8.60
C ARG A 92 30.55 36.27 -8.34
N THR A 93 31.27 36.07 -7.24
CA THR A 93 32.39 36.92 -6.84
C THR A 93 33.47 36.99 -7.94
N LEU A 94 33.77 35.83 -8.54
CA LEU A 94 34.70 35.70 -9.65
C LEU A 94 34.16 36.36 -10.92
N TYR A 95 32.86 36.20 -11.22
CA TYR A 95 32.24 36.85 -12.38
C TYR A 95 32.33 38.38 -12.29
N GLU A 96 31.99 38.96 -11.14
CA GLU A 96 32.06 40.42 -10.91
C GLU A 96 33.50 40.93 -11.07
N ALA A 97 34.48 40.26 -10.44
CA ALA A 97 35.89 40.62 -10.55
C ALA A 97 36.40 40.53 -12.00
N PHE A 98 36.18 39.41 -12.68
CA PHE A 98 36.66 39.20 -14.04
C PHE A 98 35.95 40.08 -15.07
N SER A 99 34.66 40.38 -14.89
CA SER A 99 33.92 41.31 -15.77
C SER A 99 34.45 42.74 -15.73
N THR A 100 35.14 43.12 -14.63
CA THR A 100 35.76 44.44 -14.43
C THR A 100 37.29 44.41 -14.57
N GLY A 101 37.85 43.29 -15.03
CA GLY A 101 39.29 43.11 -15.23
C GLY A 101 40.11 43.02 -13.95
N GLN A 102 39.47 42.77 -12.80
CA GLN A 102 40.14 42.54 -11.51
C GLN A 102 40.53 41.07 -11.35
N PRO A 103 41.62 40.76 -10.61
CA PRO A 103 41.98 39.37 -10.29
C PRO A 103 40.98 38.72 -9.31
N SER A 104 41.11 37.41 -9.10
CA SER A 104 40.31 36.69 -8.09
C SER A 104 40.50 37.32 -6.71
N PRO A 105 39.43 37.74 -6.02
CA PRO A 105 39.51 38.26 -4.65
C PRO A 105 39.36 37.13 -3.61
N LEU A 106 39.14 35.88 -4.02
CA LEU A 106 38.93 34.77 -3.11
C LEU A 106 40.24 34.37 -2.44
N PRO A 107 40.24 34.15 -1.10
CA PRO A 107 41.43 33.66 -0.40
C PRO A 107 41.75 32.22 -0.78
N GLU A 108 43.02 31.83 -0.64
CA GLU A 108 43.39 30.41 -0.75
C GLU A 108 42.77 29.61 0.41
N LEU A 109 42.32 28.38 0.09
CA LEU A 109 41.78 27.48 1.10
C LEU A 109 42.90 26.97 2.03
N PRO A 110 42.69 26.99 3.35
CA PRO A 110 43.70 26.54 4.32
C PRO A 110 43.92 25.01 4.28
N ILE A 111 42.92 24.27 3.82
CA ILE A 111 42.93 22.81 3.62
C ILE A 111 42.16 22.45 2.35
N GLN A 112 42.48 21.30 1.76
CA GLN A 112 41.84 20.75 0.57
C GLN A 112 41.04 19.48 0.91
N TYR A 113 40.18 19.05 -0.02
CA TYR A 113 39.36 17.84 0.20
C TYR A 113 40.21 16.58 0.40
N GLY A 114 41.40 16.52 -0.23
CA GLY A 114 42.36 15.44 0.00
C GLY A 114 42.84 15.36 1.45
N ASP A 115 43.08 16.51 2.09
CA ASP A 115 43.49 16.58 3.50
C ASP A 115 42.35 16.07 4.42
N TYR A 116 41.11 16.46 4.12
CA TYR A 116 39.93 15.93 4.81
C TYR A 116 39.80 14.41 4.65
N ALA A 117 39.95 13.89 3.43
CA ALA A 117 39.82 12.46 3.16
C ALA A 117 40.91 11.64 3.89
N GLN A 118 42.12 12.19 4.03
CA GLN A 118 43.17 11.58 4.85
C GLN A 118 42.81 11.63 6.34
N TRP A 119 42.42 12.81 6.86
CA TRP A 119 42.03 12.99 8.26
C TRP A 119 40.87 12.07 8.66
N GLN A 120 39.85 11.95 7.80
CA GLN A 120 38.70 11.07 8.03
C GLN A 120 39.18 9.61 8.14
N ARG A 121 40.05 9.16 7.23
CA ARG A 121 40.60 7.79 7.26
C ARG A 121 41.37 7.49 8.55
N GLU A 122 42.16 8.44 9.03
CA GLU A 122 42.88 8.32 10.31
C GLU A 122 41.91 8.27 11.50
N ARG A 123 40.82 9.06 11.45
CA ARG A 123 39.75 9.08 12.46
C ARG A 123 38.90 7.81 12.50
N LEU A 124 38.81 7.05 11.41
CA LEU A 124 38.17 5.72 11.38
C LEU A 124 38.95 4.66 12.18
N GLN A 125 39.99 5.06 12.92
CA GLN A 125 40.82 4.20 13.76
C GLN A 125 40.90 4.83 15.16
N GLY A 126 40.37 4.14 16.18
CA GLY A 126 40.45 4.58 17.58
C GLY A 126 39.20 4.32 18.42
N ASP A 127 39.30 4.61 19.72
CA ASP A 127 38.29 4.25 20.72
C ASP A 127 36.94 4.96 20.49
N VAL A 128 36.95 6.25 20.14
CA VAL A 128 35.73 7.03 19.85
C VAL A 128 34.95 6.46 18.67
N PHE A 129 35.65 6.00 17.62
CA PHE A 129 35.02 5.36 16.47
C PHE A 129 34.41 4.01 16.86
N ALA A 130 35.12 3.23 17.69
CA ALA A 130 34.63 1.95 18.18
C ALA A 130 33.39 2.10 19.08
N GLU A 131 33.36 3.12 19.95
CA GLU A 131 32.20 3.47 20.78
C GLU A 131 30.99 3.84 19.92
N GLN A 132 31.17 4.72 18.93
CA GLN A 132 30.05 5.11 18.06
C GLN A 132 29.52 3.94 17.24
N LEU A 133 30.41 3.08 16.74
CA LEU A 133 30.03 1.86 16.03
C LEU A 133 29.28 0.89 16.93
N ALA A 134 29.73 0.68 18.17
CA ALA A 134 29.07 -0.19 19.13
C ALA A 134 27.65 0.29 19.45
N TYR A 135 27.48 1.60 19.64
CA TYR A 135 26.16 2.20 19.83
C TYR A 135 25.24 1.94 18.64
N LEU A 136 25.69 2.21 17.41
CA LEU A 136 24.87 1.98 16.20
C LEU A 136 24.53 0.50 16.00
N LYS A 137 25.48 -0.42 16.30
CA LYS A 137 25.22 -1.86 16.29
C LYS A 137 24.13 -2.25 17.27
N GLN A 138 24.14 -1.69 18.48
CA GLN A 138 23.09 -1.92 19.47
C GLN A 138 21.75 -1.34 19.03
N GLN A 139 21.73 -0.10 18.51
CA GLN A 139 20.51 0.56 18.06
C GLN A 139 19.83 -0.17 16.88
N LEU A 140 20.61 -0.78 16.00
CA LEU A 140 20.12 -1.49 14.82
C LEU A 140 20.01 -3.01 15.01
N ALA A 141 20.30 -3.52 16.22
CA ALA A 141 20.17 -4.92 16.53
C ALA A 141 18.71 -5.37 16.37
N ASP A 142 18.50 -6.49 15.67
CA ASP A 142 17.19 -7.09 15.40
C ASP A 142 16.19 -6.16 14.67
N ALA A 143 16.67 -5.06 14.09
CA ALA A 143 15.80 -4.15 13.35
C ALA A 143 15.30 -4.83 12.06
N PRO A 144 14.03 -4.62 11.67
CA PRO A 144 13.55 -5.07 10.37
C PRO A 144 14.29 -4.30 9.27
N THR A 145 14.98 -5.04 8.40
CA THR A 145 15.80 -4.47 7.33
C THR A 145 15.03 -4.17 6.04
N THR A 146 13.73 -4.51 6.03
CA THR A 146 12.83 -4.34 4.90
C THR A 146 11.55 -3.62 5.32
N LEU A 147 11.27 -2.52 4.63
CA LEU A 147 10.01 -1.79 4.66
C LEU A 147 9.10 -2.38 3.57
N GLU A 148 8.01 -3.01 3.98
CA GLU A 148 7.08 -3.75 3.12
C GLU A 148 6.06 -2.81 2.48
N LEU A 149 6.54 -1.87 1.68
CA LEU A 149 5.67 -0.94 0.95
C LEU A 149 4.73 -1.72 0.00
N PRO A 150 3.43 -1.39 -0.03
CA PRO A 150 2.52 -1.95 -1.02
C PRO A 150 2.90 -1.41 -2.40
N THR A 151 3.38 -2.31 -3.25
CA THR A 151 3.89 -2.02 -4.60
C THR A 151 2.87 -2.44 -5.66
N ASP A 152 2.88 -1.76 -6.80
CA ASP A 152 2.01 -2.08 -7.93
C ASP A 152 2.55 -3.28 -8.73
N HIS A 153 3.87 -3.49 -8.69
CA HIS A 153 4.58 -4.53 -9.42
C HIS A 153 5.48 -5.36 -8.48
N PRO A 154 5.70 -6.66 -8.79
CA PRO A 154 6.60 -7.49 -7.98
C PRO A 154 8.04 -6.99 -8.08
N ARG A 155 8.73 -6.95 -6.94
CA ARG A 155 10.13 -6.51 -6.85
C ARG A 155 11.05 -7.37 -7.75
N PRO A 156 11.86 -6.75 -8.62
CA PRO A 156 12.90 -7.47 -9.35
C PRO A 156 13.96 -8.08 -8.42
N PRO A 157 14.55 -9.24 -8.76
CA PRO A 157 15.58 -9.88 -7.94
C PRO A 157 16.89 -9.08 -7.84
N VAL A 158 17.11 -8.13 -8.77
CA VAL A 158 18.26 -7.23 -8.80
C VAL A 158 17.76 -5.82 -9.06
N GLN A 159 18.23 -4.85 -8.28
CA GLN A 159 17.85 -3.45 -8.41
C GLN A 159 18.32 -2.88 -9.77
N THR A 160 17.42 -2.21 -10.50
CA THR A 160 17.71 -1.63 -11.83
C THR A 160 17.98 -0.12 -11.77
N HIS A 161 17.72 0.51 -10.61
CA HIS A 161 17.76 1.96 -10.38
C HIS A 161 16.88 2.81 -11.31
N ARG A 162 15.96 2.19 -12.06
CA ARG A 162 14.97 2.92 -12.87
C ARG A 162 14.06 3.71 -11.95
N GLY A 163 13.81 4.96 -12.30
CA GLY A 163 12.97 5.80 -11.47
C GLY A 163 12.34 6.97 -12.18
N SER A 164 11.42 7.59 -11.47
CA SER A 164 10.73 8.79 -11.91
C SER A 164 10.55 9.71 -10.71
N MET A 165 10.03 10.90 -10.96
CA MET A 165 9.86 11.96 -9.98
C MET A 165 8.46 12.56 -10.11
N ARG A 166 7.77 12.70 -8.98
CA ARG A 166 6.51 13.44 -8.86
C ARG A 166 6.71 14.68 -7.97
N PRO A 167 6.76 15.90 -8.54
CA PRO A 167 6.81 17.12 -7.75
C PRO A 167 5.43 17.46 -7.17
N PHE A 168 5.43 18.19 -6.07
CA PHE A 168 4.25 18.76 -5.41
C PHE A 168 4.63 20.01 -4.60
N GLY A 169 3.64 20.82 -4.25
CA GLY A 169 3.83 21.98 -3.38
C GLY A 169 2.89 21.93 -2.18
N LEU A 170 3.38 22.36 -1.02
CA LEU A 170 2.56 22.69 0.13
C LEU A 170 2.31 24.19 0.15
N SER A 171 1.08 24.60 0.47
CA SER A 171 0.77 26.02 0.57
C SER A 171 1.67 26.71 1.61
N ARG A 172 1.97 27.99 1.39
CA ARG A 172 2.65 28.83 2.39
C ARG A 172 1.98 28.74 3.76
N ARG A 173 0.64 28.80 3.78
CA ARG A 173 -0.17 28.70 5.00
C ARG A 173 0.15 27.42 5.79
N LEU A 174 0.04 26.25 5.15
CA LEU A 174 0.33 24.96 5.79
C LEU A 174 1.79 24.88 6.25
N THR A 175 2.71 25.40 5.44
CA THR A 175 4.14 25.44 5.77
C THR A 175 4.41 26.27 7.03
N ASP A 176 3.81 27.46 7.12
CA ASP A 176 3.96 28.36 8.26
C ASP A 176 3.33 27.76 9.53
N GLU A 177 2.19 27.06 9.40
CA GLU A 177 1.54 26.34 10.49
C GLU A 177 2.41 25.18 11.00
N LEU A 178 3.00 24.37 10.10
CA LEU A 178 3.95 23.32 10.46
C LEU A 178 5.17 23.89 11.20
N LYS A 179 5.74 24.99 10.70
CA LYS A 179 6.85 25.69 11.37
C LYS A 179 6.45 26.21 12.75
N ALA A 180 5.24 26.75 12.89
CA ALA A 180 4.75 27.25 14.17
C ALA A 180 4.55 26.12 15.18
N MET A 181 3.92 25.02 14.76
CA MET A 181 3.75 23.82 15.58
C MET A 181 5.11 23.25 16.00
N SER A 182 6.05 23.06 15.08
CA SER A 182 7.43 22.62 15.40
C SER A 182 8.07 23.46 16.52
N ARG A 183 7.97 24.79 16.42
CA ARG A 183 8.51 25.71 17.43
C ARG A 183 7.84 25.55 18.80
N GLN A 184 6.52 25.35 18.83
CA GLN A 184 5.77 25.14 20.07
C GLN A 184 6.17 23.83 20.77
N GLU A 185 6.47 22.79 19.98
CA GLU A 185 6.93 21.48 20.48
C GLU A 185 8.44 21.42 20.76
N GLY A 186 9.15 22.52 20.54
CA GLY A 186 10.59 22.62 20.72
C GLY A 186 11.39 21.76 19.76
N VAL A 187 10.84 21.38 18.60
CA VAL A 187 11.50 20.57 17.56
C VAL A 187 11.75 21.38 16.30
N THR A 188 12.58 20.87 15.40
CA THR A 188 12.78 21.49 14.09
C THR A 188 11.64 21.16 13.12
N LEU A 189 11.49 21.93 12.05
CA LEU A 189 10.59 21.58 10.94
C LEU A 189 10.93 20.19 10.38
N TYR A 190 12.23 19.89 10.25
CA TYR A 190 12.69 18.61 9.73
C TYR A 190 12.23 17.42 10.58
N MET A 191 12.36 17.50 11.91
CA MET A 191 11.88 16.45 12.83
C MET A 191 10.38 16.20 12.67
N THR A 192 9.58 17.25 12.46
CA THR A 192 8.14 17.13 12.18
C THR A 192 7.87 16.41 10.85
N LEU A 193 8.60 16.76 9.80
CA LEU A 193 8.44 16.16 8.48
C LEU A 193 8.84 14.69 8.48
N VAL A 194 9.92 14.33 9.19
CA VAL A 194 10.33 12.93 9.40
C VAL A 194 9.25 12.15 10.16
N ALA A 195 8.68 12.72 11.22
CA ALA A 195 7.59 12.08 11.96
C ALA A 195 6.35 11.90 11.08
N ALA A 196 5.96 12.91 10.30
CA ALA A 196 4.84 12.81 9.37
C ALA A 196 5.07 11.78 8.26
N PHE A 197 6.29 11.70 7.73
CA PHE A 197 6.65 10.68 6.74
C PHE A 197 6.63 9.27 7.34
N LYS A 198 7.16 9.06 8.55
CA LYS A 198 7.05 7.78 9.26
C LYS A 198 5.61 7.39 9.56
N THR A 199 4.75 8.34 9.94
CA THR A 199 3.31 8.11 10.09
C THR A 199 2.69 7.65 8.77
N LEU A 200 3.01 8.31 7.64
CA LEU A 200 2.53 7.88 6.33
C LEU A 200 2.93 6.44 6.03
N LEU A 201 4.22 6.10 6.21
CA LEU A 201 4.73 4.75 5.96
C LEU A 201 4.07 3.71 6.88
N TYR A 202 3.87 4.02 8.15
CA TYR A 202 3.14 3.17 9.09
C TYR A 202 1.71 2.89 8.61
N ARG A 203 1.02 3.90 8.09
CA ARG A 203 -0.35 3.74 7.59
C ARG A 203 -0.47 2.90 6.31
N TYR A 204 0.63 2.70 5.61
CA TYR A 204 0.69 1.84 4.42
C TYR A 204 1.22 0.43 4.71
N THR A 205 2.01 0.26 5.77
CA THR A 205 2.75 -0.99 6.04
C THR A 205 2.34 -1.66 7.35
N GLU A 206 1.71 -0.94 8.27
CA GLU A 206 1.44 -1.33 9.66
C GLU A 206 2.70 -1.78 10.45
N GLN A 207 3.90 -1.49 9.93
CA GLN A 207 5.15 -1.80 10.61
C GLN A 207 5.44 -0.79 11.72
N GLU A 208 5.47 -1.27 12.96
CA GLU A 208 5.69 -0.43 14.15
C GLU A 208 7.17 -0.11 14.38
N ASP A 209 8.10 -0.99 14.04
CA ASP A 209 9.54 -0.72 14.06
C ASP A 209 10.03 -0.52 12.62
N MET A 210 10.56 0.66 12.32
CA MET A 210 10.97 0.98 10.94
C MET A 210 12.27 1.76 10.84
N LEU A 211 13.07 1.37 9.86
CA LEU A 211 14.29 2.06 9.43
C LEU A 211 13.97 3.00 8.26
N VAL A 212 14.26 4.29 8.45
CA VAL A 212 14.16 5.31 7.40
C VAL A 212 15.49 6.03 7.29
N GLY A 213 15.98 6.21 6.07
CA GLY A 213 17.21 6.95 5.81
C GLY A 213 17.04 8.46 5.91
N THR A 214 18.11 9.15 6.29
CA THR A 214 18.26 10.61 6.16
C THR A 214 19.66 10.94 5.67
N ALA A 215 19.85 12.14 5.13
CA ALA A 215 21.17 12.70 4.86
C ALA A 215 21.58 13.73 5.92
N THR A 216 22.88 13.81 6.22
CA THR A 216 23.52 14.92 6.94
C THR A 216 24.58 15.55 6.06
N ALA A 217 24.80 16.86 6.20
CA ALA A 217 25.82 17.58 5.45
C ALA A 217 27.26 17.14 5.78
N GLY A 218 27.51 16.54 6.95
CA GLY A 218 28.82 16.01 7.35
C GLY A 218 29.93 17.06 7.58
N ARG A 219 29.62 18.35 7.53
CA ARG A 219 30.58 19.47 7.67
C ARG A 219 30.60 20.01 9.11
N LYS A 220 31.25 19.29 10.03
CA LYS A 220 31.32 19.66 11.46
C LYS A 220 32.35 20.76 11.78
N HIS A 221 33.41 20.88 10.97
CA HIS A 221 34.51 21.80 11.21
C HIS A 221 34.38 23.05 10.34
N SER A 222 34.70 24.22 10.89
CA SER A 222 34.63 25.51 10.21
C SER A 222 35.39 25.54 8.89
N GLU A 223 36.53 24.86 8.84
CA GLU A 223 37.45 24.74 7.72
C GLU A 223 36.84 23.97 6.55
N MET A 224 35.80 23.16 6.82
CA MET A 224 35.06 22.43 5.78
C MET A 224 33.93 23.26 5.19
N LEU A 225 33.46 24.32 5.85
CA LEU A 225 32.28 25.07 5.39
C LEU A 225 32.52 25.75 4.04
N GLY A 226 33.72 26.25 3.79
CA GLY A 226 34.11 26.93 2.55
C GLY A 226 34.65 26.00 1.45
N MET A 227 34.55 24.68 1.60
CA MET A 227 35.25 23.73 0.72
C MET A 227 34.31 23.06 -0.30
N MET A 228 34.74 22.96 -1.56
CA MET A 228 34.10 22.07 -2.53
C MET A 228 34.42 20.59 -2.25
N GLY A 229 33.41 19.74 -2.27
CA GLY A 229 33.59 18.31 -2.05
C GLY A 229 32.30 17.60 -1.66
N PHE A 230 32.38 16.27 -1.54
CA PHE A 230 31.28 15.41 -1.09
C PHE A 230 31.47 15.03 0.38
N PHE A 231 30.70 15.65 1.27
CA PHE A 231 30.74 15.40 2.73
C PHE A 231 29.48 14.71 3.25
N LEU A 232 28.47 14.55 2.38
CA LEU A 232 27.18 13.99 2.75
C LEU A 232 27.35 12.57 3.31
N ASN A 233 26.82 12.34 4.51
CA ASN A 233 26.70 11.00 5.08
C ASN A 233 25.22 10.63 5.22
N THR A 234 24.93 9.34 5.10
CA THR A 234 23.59 8.80 5.25
C THR A 234 23.44 8.18 6.64
N LEU A 235 22.39 8.55 7.36
CA LEU A 235 22.09 8.05 8.69
C LEU A 235 20.82 7.21 8.65
N VAL A 236 20.74 6.20 9.52
CA VAL A 236 19.58 5.32 9.66
C VAL A 236 18.79 5.74 10.89
N LEU A 237 17.52 6.07 10.70
CA LEU A 237 16.61 6.47 11.77
C LEU A 237 15.67 5.29 12.09
N ARG A 238 16.04 4.47 13.09
CA ARG A 238 15.12 3.47 13.66
C ARG A 238 14.13 4.17 14.57
N THR A 239 12.84 3.89 14.41
CA THR A 239 11.81 4.48 15.28
C THR A 239 10.77 3.44 15.59
N ASP A 240 10.40 3.40 16.86
CA ASP A 240 9.30 2.58 17.38
C ASP A 240 8.01 3.41 17.41
N LEU A 241 7.01 2.94 16.67
CA LEU A 241 5.65 3.46 16.53
C LEU A 241 4.63 2.56 17.25
N SER A 242 5.09 1.57 18.01
CA SER A 242 4.22 0.67 18.76
C SER A 242 3.37 1.39 19.80
N GLY A 243 2.20 0.79 20.05
CA GLY A 243 1.21 1.34 20.98
C GLY A 243 0.42 2.54 20.41
N ASN A 244 0.50 2.77 19.09
CA ASN A 244 -0.22 3.81 18.36
C ASN A 244 -0.09 5.17 19.07
N PRO A 245 1.11 5.78 19.16
CA PRO A 245 1.29 7.04 19.88
C PRO A 245 0.48 8.18 19.26
N THR A 246 0.29 9.25 20.03
CA THR A 246 -0.15 10.53 19.42
C THR A 246 0.94 11.08 18.51
N PHE A 247 0.58 11.90 17.52
CA PHE A 247 1.58 12.51 16.64
C PHE A 247 2.63 13.29 17.43
N ARG A 248 2.22 14.06 18.44
CA ARG A 248 3.11 14.78 19.35
C ARG A 248 4.11 13.85 20.06
N ALA A 249 3.65 12.71 20.55
CA ALA A 249 4.53 11.74 21.21
C ALA A 249 5.53 11.12 20.21
N LEU A 250 5.08 10.78 19.00
CA LEU A 250 5.96 10.29 17.94
C LEU A 250 7.02 11.34 17.55
N GLN A 251 6.63 12.60 17.46
CA GLN A 251 7.55 13.70 17.13
C GLN A 251 8.69 13.83 18.16
N GLN A 252 8.41 13.65 19.45
CA GLN A 252 9.46 13.65 20.49
C GLN A 252 10.37 12.41 20.37
N ARG A 253 9.82 11.22 20.09
CA ARG A 253 10.64 10.03 19.79
C ARG A 253 11.57 10.27 18.60
N VAL A 254 11.04 10.85 17.52
CA VAL A 254 11.82 11.17 16.31
C VAL A 254 12.90 12.22 16.60
N ARG A 255 12.62 13.22 17.44
CA ARG A 255 13.62 14.19 17.89
C ARG A 255 14.80 13.47 18.56
N GLU A 256 14.52 12.59 19.53
CA GLU A 256 15.56 11.85 20.26
C GLU A 256 16.40 11.01 19.29
N VAL A 257 15.75 10.24 18.42
CA VAL A 257 16.41 9.41 17.40
C VAL A 257 17.32 10.25 16.49
N ILE A 258 16.85 11.41 16.02
CA ILE A 258 17.65 12.28 15.15
C ILE A 258 18.84 12.86 15.90
N LEU A 259 18.67 13.31 17.15
CA LEU A 259 19.78 13.86 17.95
C LEU A 259 20.84 12.80 18.21
N GLU A 260 20.43 11.58 18.55
CA GLU A 260 21.33 10.44 18.74
C GLU A 260 22.04 10.05 17.43
N ALA A 261 21.33 10.00 16.31
CA ALA A 261 21.94 9.74 15.01
C ALA A 261 22.98 10.81 14.64
N LEU A 262 22.72 12.08 14.96
CA LEU A 262 23.68 13.17 14.75
C LEU A 262 24.89 13.09 15.69
N ALA A 263 24.72 12.61 16.92
CA ALA A 263 25.85 12.37 17.83
C ALA A 263 26.81 11.30 17.29
N HIS A 264 26.28 10.33 16.51
CA HIS A 264 27.01 9.18 15.97
C HIS A 264 27.25 9.24 14.45
N GLN A 265 27.12 10.43 13.85
CA GLN A 265 27.16 10.61 12.38
C GLN A 265 28.55 10.44 11.74
N ASP A 266 29.61 10.20 12.52
CA ASP A 266 30.97 10.07 11.98
C ASP A 266 31.21 8.70 11.34
N ILE A 267 30.36 7.71 11.63
CA ILE A 267 30.40 6.39 11.01
C ILE A 267 29.85 6.49 9.56
N PRO A 268 30.66 6.21 8.52
CA PRO A 268 30.16 6.20 7.15
C PRO A 268 29.13 5.09 6.95
N PHE A 269 28.03 5.38 6.25
CA PHE A 269 26.96 4.40 6.00
C PHE A 269 27.47 3.07 5.43
N GLU A 270 28.30 3.12 4.38
CA GLU A 270 28.86 1.91 3.76
C GLU A 270 29.72 1.08 4.71
N TYR A 271 30.41 1.75 5.65
CA TYR A 271 31.17 1.07 6.69
C TYR A 271 30.21 0.40 7.69
N LEU A 272 29.15 1.08 8.11
CA LEU A 272 28.13 0.52 9.01
C LEU A 272 27.46 -0.71 8.40
N VAL A 273 27.08 -0.66 7.11
CA VAL A 273 26.49 -1.81 6.39
C VAL A 273 27.47 -2.99 6.37
N LYS A 274 28.75 -2.74 6.05
CA LYS A 274 29.79 -3.77 6.04
C LYS A 274 29.96 -4.44 7.41
N GLU A 275 29.83 -3.66 8.48
CA GLU A 275 29.98 -4.13 9.87
C GLU A 275 28.75 -4.85 10.41
N LEU A 276 27.54 -4.45 10.00
CA LEU A 276 26.29 -5.10 10.39
C LEU A 276 26.03 -6.39 9.62
N GLN A 277 26.55 -6.50 8.39
CA GLN A 277 26.35 -7.66 7.50
C GLN A 277 24.86 -8.09 7.42
N PRO A 278 23.94 -7.16 7.08
CA PRO A 278 22.53 -7.52 6.93
C PRO A 278 22.37 -8.59 5.85
N GLU A 279 21.25 -9.32 5.89
CA GLU A 279 20.95 -10.33 4.88
C GLU A 279 21.06 -9.72 3.48
N ARG A 280 21.89 -10.36 2.64
CA ARG A 280 22.23 -9.81 1.33
C ARG A 280 21.06 -10.01 0.37
N ASN A 281 20.37 -8.92 0.06
CA ASN A 281 19.33 -8.87 -0.95
C ASN A 281 19.74 -7.88 -2.07
N LEU A 282 19.89 -8.39 -3.29
CA LEU A 282 20.32 -7.57 -4.44
C LEU A 282 19.18 -6.72 -5.03
N GLY A 283 17.93 -6.97 -4.65
CA GLY A 283 16.74 -6.26 -5.13
C GLY A 283 16.39 -5.02 -4.30
N GLN A 284 17.12 -4.72 -3.22
CA GLN A 284 16.82 -3.60 -2.33
C GLN A 284 18.09 -3.01 -1.71
N ASN A 285 17.99 -1.76 -1.27
CA ASN A 285 19.06 -1.15 -0.49
C ASN A 285 19.20 -1.81 0.88
N PRO A 286 20.43 -1.88 1.42
CA PRO A 286 20.65 -2.38 2.76
C PRO A 286 19.99 -1.45 3.80
N LEU A 287 19.44 -2.05 4.86
CA LEU A 287 18.85 -1.41 6.05
C LEU A 287 17.54 -0.66 5.82
N PHE A 288 17.37 0.14 4.75
CA PHE A 288 16.13 0.90 4.54
C PHE A 288 15.83 1.13 3.06
N GLN A 289 14.54 1.27 2.75
CA GLN A 289 14.03 1.44 1.38
C GLN A 289 13.40 2.82 1.14
N ALA A 290 13.13 3.57 2.22
CA ALA A 290 12.63 4.92 2.20
C ALA A 290 13.66 5.91 2.76
N LEU A 291 13.81 7.07 2.12
CA LEU A 291 14.69 8.16 2.57
C LEU A 291 13.95 9.49 2.53
N ILE A 292 14.29 10.39 3.46
CA ILE A 292 13.80 11.77 3.49
C ILE A 292 14.97 12.76 3.62
N THR A 293 14.87 13.91 2.97
CA THR A 293 15.79 15.04 3.11
C THR A 293 15.04 16.37 3.08
N LEU A 294 15.67 17.40 3.64
CA LEU A 294 15.27 18.79 3.52
C LEU A 294 16.50 19.59 3.12
N GLU A 295 16.47 20.16 1.92
CA GLU A 295 17.55 21.00 1.40
C GLU A 295 17.57 22.37 2.10
N PRO A 296 18.76 22.98 2.26
CA PRO A 296 18.86 24.34 2.77
C PRO A 296 18.19 25.32 1.80
N PRO A 297 17.71 26.47 2.30
CA PRO A 297 17.14 27.50 1.44
C PRO A 297 18.18 27.99 0.42
N LEU A 298 17.72 28.26 -0.80
CA LEU A 298 18.56 28.83 -1.85
C LEU A 298 19.10 30.21 -1.42
N PRO A 299 20.37 30.53 -1.75
CA PRO A 299 20.93 31.85 -1.46
C PRO A 299 20.21 32.94 -2.26
N VAL A 300 19.98 34.10 -1.63
CA VAL A 300 19.48 35.29 -2.33
C VAL A 300 20.62 35.90 -3.14
N LEU A 301 20.43 35.99 -4.45
CA LEU A 301 21.37 36.62 -5.36
C LEU A 301 21.04 38.12 -5.54
N PRO A 302 22.05 38.98 -5.87
CA PRO A 302 21.84 40.41 -6.09
C PRO A 302 21.07 40.65 -7.41
N SER A 303 20.71 41.91 -7.64
CA SER A 303 20.05 42.34 -8.87
C SER A 303 20.81 41.90 -10.13
N GLY A 304 20.09 41.29 -11.08
CA GLY A 304 20.63 40.81 -12.36
C GLY A 304 20.92 39.30 -12.41
N TRP A 305 20.86 38.60 -11.29
CA TRP A 305 20.98 37.13 -11.25
C TRP A 305 19.69 36.52 -10.71
N THR A 306 19.27 35.40 -11.30
CA THR A 306 18.18 34.60 -10.77
C THR A 306 18.64 33.15 -10.69
N LEU A 307 18.55 32.57 -9.50
CA LEU A 307 18.80 31.16 -9.28
C LEU A 307 17.47 30.43 -9.26
N THR A 308 17.33 29.43 -10.11
CA THR A 308 16.17 28.57 -10.12
C THR A 308 16.64 27.12 -10.16
N GLN A 309 16.12 26.31 -9.25
CA GLN A 309 16.33 24.88 -9.30
C GLN A 309 15.38 24.28 -10.34
N MET A 310 15.93 23.54 -11.29
CA MET A 310 15.17 22.89 -12.36
C MET A 310 15.00 21.41 -12.05
N ASP A 311 13.75 20.93 -12.06
CA ASP A 311 13.45 19.51 -11.87
C ASP A 311 13.74 18.74 -13.15
N VAL A 312 14.93 18.13 -13.22
CA VAL A 312 15.34 17.31 -14.37
C VAL A 312 15.02 15.84 -14.11
N ARG A 313 14.14 15.27 -14.93
CA ARG A 313 13.81 13.83 -14.89
C ARG A 313 14.90 13.00 -15.56
N VAL A 314 15.93 12.70 -14.78
CA VAL A 314 17.07 11.84 -15.20
C VAL A 314 16.69 10.37 -15.38
N GLY A 315 15.53 9.94 -14.87
CA GLY A 315 14.99 8.59 -15.08
C GLY A 315 15.53 7.52 -14.12
N THR A 316 16.08 7.95 -12.97
CA THR A 316 16.70 7.06 -11.99
C THR A 316 16.16 7.30 -10.58
N SER A 317 16.10 6.24 -9.76
CA SER A 317 15.86 6.34 -8.31
C SER A 317 16.88 5.49 -7.56
N LYS A 318 17.44 6.04 -6.49
CA LYS A 318 18.36 5.32 -5.59
C LYS A 318 17.62 4.45 -4.58
N PHE A 319 16.41 4.84 -4.21
CA PHE A 319 15.58 4.20 -3.18
C PHE A 319 14.23 3.78 -3.78
N ASP A 320 13.48 2.95 -3.06
CA ASP A 320 12.13 2.60 -3.49
C ASP A 320 11.23 3.83 -3.45
N LEU A 321 11.36 4.62 -2.37
CA LEU A 321 10.71 5.91 -2.19
C LEU A 321 11.68 6.91 -1.56
N TYR A 322 11.88 8.06 -2.19
CA TYR A 322 12.70 9.14 -1.67
C TYR A 322 11.90 10.44 -1.69
N LEU A 323 11.66 11.00 -0.50
CA LEU A 323 11.04 12.30 -0.31
C LEU A 323 12.11 13.38 -0.12
N GLU A 324 12.24 14.26 -1.10
CA GLU A 324 13.10 15.45 -0.98
C GLU A 324 12.23 16.70 -0.88
N LEU A 325 12.61 17.60 0.01
CA LEU A 325 11.88 18.83 0.31
C LEU A 325 12.82 20.04 0.22
N ASP A 326 12.30 21.15 -0.31
CA ASP A 326 12.94 22.47 -0.35
C ASP A 326 12.09 23.46 0.46
N ASP A 327 12.69 24.17 1.44
CA ASP A 327 12.02 25.28 2.12
C ASP A 327 12.18 26.57 1.32
N ARG A 328 11.10 27.02 0.67
CA ARG A 328 11.09 28.23 -0.16
C ARG A 328 10.19 29.33 0.40
N PRO A 329 10.39 30.60 0.02
CA PRO A 329 9.54 31.71 0.47
C PRO A 329 8.04 31.51 0.19
N GLU A 330 7.70 30.82 -0.89
CA GLU A 330 6.33 30.48 -1.32
C GLU A 330 5.71 29.29 -0.55
N GLY A 331 6.50 28.54 0.22
CA GLY A 331 6.10 27.32 0.90
C GLY A 331 7.09 26.17 0.70
N LEU A 332 6.84 25.04 1.35
CA LEU A 332 7.59 23.81 1.10
C LEU A 332 7.26 23.27 -0.30
N ILE A 333 8.29 23.05 -1.11
CA ILE A 333 8.19 22.32 -2.37
C ILE A 333 8.79 20.95 -2.14
N GLY A 334 8.16 19.91 -2.68
CA GLY A 334 8.63 18.54 -2.49
C GLY A 334 8.57 17.72 -3.76
N ARG A 335 9.30 16.62 -3.73
CA ARG A 335 9.31 15.64 -4.81
C ARG A 335 9.49 14.25 -4.25
N PHE A 336 8.61 13.36 -4.70
CA PHE A 336 8.77 11.93 -4.51
C PHE A 336 9.53 11.36 -5.71
N MET A 337 10.77 10.95 -5.49
CA MET A 337 11.50 10.07 -6.40
C MET A 337 11.15 8.63 -6.05
N TYR A 338 10.83 7.82 -7.05
CA TYR A 338 10.36 6.46 -6.81
C TYR A 338 10.89 5.49 -7.86
N ASN A 339 11.00 4.23 -7.45
CA ASN A 339 11.38 3.13 -8.32
C ASN A 339 10.20 2.74 -9.23
N THR A 340 10.36 2.92 -10.54
CA THR A 340 9.31 2.62 -11.53
C THR A 340 9.11 1.12 -11.78
N ASP A 341 10.02 0.28 -11.29
CA ASP A 341 9.81 -1.18 -11.31
C ASP A 341 8.90 -1.64 -10.17
N LEU A 342 8.55 -0.75 -9.23
CA LEU A 342 7.73 -1.04 -8.05
C LEU A 342 6.41 -0.25 -8.04
N PHE A 343 6.44 1.01 -8.47
CA PHE A 343 5.29 1.91 -8.37
C PHE A 343 4.89 2.52 -9.71
N ASP A 344 3.60 2.58 -9.93
CA ASP A 344 2.97 3.38 -10.97
C ASP A 344 2.87 4.85 -10.54
N ALA A 345 2.87 5.76 -11.52
CA ALA A 345 2.78 7.19 -11.27
C ALA A 345 1.50 7.59 -10.49
N SER A 346 0.39 6.87 -10.71
CA SER A 346 -0.88 7.08 -10.00
C SER A 346 -0.79 6.72 -8.52
N THR A 347 -0.01 5.70 -8.16
CA THR A 347 0.19 5.31 -6.76
C THR A 347 0.99 6.37 -6.01
N ILE A 348 2.02 6.93 -6.63
CA ILE A 348 2.81 8.02 -6.04
C ILE A 348 1.99 9.32 -5.95
N GLU A 349 1.15 9.61 -6.93
CA GLU A 349 0.21 10.74 -6.87
C GLU A 349 -0.75 10.60 -5.69
N ARG A 350 -1.28 9.40 -5.45
CA ARG A 350 -2.11 9.10 -4.29
C ARG A 350 -1.36 9.20 -2.96
N ILE A 351 -0.15 8.62 -2.87
CA ILE A 351 0.73 8.77 -1.70
C ILE A 351 0.99 10.25 -1.39
N THR A 352 1.18 11.07 -2.43
CA THR A 352 1.38 12.52 -2.29
C THR A 352 0.14 13.19 -1.69
N GLY A 353 -1.05 12.91 -2.22
CA GLY A 353 -2.32 13.45 -1.70
C GLY A 353 -2.57 13.02 -0.24
N HIS A 354 -2.32 11.75 0.06
CA HIS A 354 -2.42 11.22 1.42
C HIS A 354 -1.49 11.93 2.40
N TRP A 355 -0.24 12.19 2.01
CA TRP A 355 0.70 12.90 2.86
C TRP A 355 0.26 14.35 3.10
N GLN A 356 -0.30 15.02 2.09
CA GLN A 356 -0.86 16.37 2.25
C GLN A 356 -2.05 16.40 3.22
N THR A 357 -3.02 15.50 3.06
CA THR A 357 -4.16 15.36 3.98
C THR A 357 -3.69 15.06 5.40
N LEU A 358 -2.70 14.18 5.55
CA LEU A 358 -2.11 13.84 6.84
C LEU A 358 -1.47 15.06 7.52
N LEU A 359 -0.70 15.87 6.79
CA LEU A 359 -0.07 17.09 7.33
C LEU A 359 -1.11 18.13 7.77
N GLU A 360 -2.17 18.33 7.00
CA GLU A 360 -3.25 19.25 7.36
C GLU A 360 -3.95 18.81 8.65
N ALA A 361 -4.15 17.51 8.82
CA ALA A 361 -4.75 16.96 10.04
C ALA A 361 -3.83 17.06 11.26
N ILE A 362 -2.53 16.79 11.07
CA ILE A 362 -1.51 16.94 12.12
C ILE A 362 -1.49 18.36 12.67
N VAL A 363 -1.50 19.37 11.79
CA VAL A 363 -1.53 20.78 12.21
C VAL A 363 -2.81 21.12 12.95
N ARG A 364 -3.95 20.54 12.53
CA ARG A 364 -5.26 20.78 13.16
C ARG A 364 -5.31 20.23 14.58
N ASP A 365 -4.80 19.02 14.80
CA ASP A 365 -4.80 18.37 16.11
C ASP A 365 -3.64 17.36 16.24
N PRO A 366 -2.47 17.79 16.76
CA PRO A 366 -1.31 16.91 16.92
C PRO A 366 -1.47 15.91 18.09
N ASN A 367 -2.57 15.95 18.84
CA ASN A 367 -2.85 14.99 19.91
C ASN A 367 -3.60 13.75 19.41
N GLN A 368 -3.99 13.71 18.13
CA GLN A 368 -4.56 12.49 17.55
C GLN A 368 -3.52 11.38 17.47
N HIS A 369 -4.01 10.15 17.64
CA HIS A 369 -3.24 8.94 17.44
C HIS A 369 -2.91 8.77 15.95
N ILE A 370 -1.70 8.27 15.66
CA ILE A 370 -1.19 8.18 14.28
C ILE A 370 -2.06 7.28 13.36
N ALA A 371 -2.69 6.24 13.93
CA ALA A 371 -3.63 5.37 13.22
C ALA A 371 -4.95 6.05 12.86
N ASP A 372 -5.37 7.05 13.64
CA ASP A 372 -6.69 7.70 13.51
C ASP A 372 -6.66 8.95 12.62
N LEU A 373 -5.48 9.49 12.34
CA LEU A 373 -5.34 10.64 11.45
C LEU A 373 -5.96 10.34 10.07
N PRO A 374 -6.70 11.27 9.46
CA PRO A 374 -7.27 11.06 8.13
C PRO A 374 -6.15 10.93 7.09
N LEU A 375 -6.31 9.95 6.21
CA LEU A 375 -5.37 9.65 5.14
C LEU A 375 -5.96 9.92 3.75
N LEU A 376 -7.25 9.59 3.56
CA LEU A 376 -7.92 9.70 2.29
C LEU A 376 -8.21 11.17 1.95
N THR A 377 -7.99 11.52 0.69
CA THR A 377 -8.45 12.81 0.16
C THR A 377 -9.98 12.86 0.11
N GLU A 378 -10.56 14.07 0.06
CA GLU A 378 -12.03 14.23 -0.07
C GLU A 378 -12.58 13.51 -1.30
N GLN A 379 -11.84 13.52 -2.42
CA GLN A 379 -12.21 12.84 -3.66
C GLN A 379 -12.24 11.32 -3.49
N GLU A 380 -11.26 10.74 -2.78
CA GLU A 380 -11.22 9.31 -2.50
C GLU A 380 -12.34 8.91 -1.53
N GLN A 381 -12.61 9.73 -0.52
CA GLN A 381 -13.70 9.51 0.41
C GLN A 381 -15.06 9.52 -0.31
N GLU A 382 -15.30 10.46 -1.22
CA GLU A 382 -16.51 10.48 -2.06
C GLU A 382 -16.60 9.22 -2.93
N GLN A 383 -15.49 8.84 -3.58
CA GLN A 383 -15.44 7.67 -4.45
C GLN A 383 -15.75 6.37 -3.68
N LEU A 384 -15.12 6.18 -2.53
CA LEU A 384 -15.23 4.98 -1.70
C LEU A 384 -16.57 4.90 -0.97
N LEU A 385 -17.02 6.00 -0.35
CA LEU A 385 -18.21 6.00 0.50
C LEU A 385 -19.49 6.19 -0.29
N VAL A 386 -19.47 6.93 -1.41
CA VAL A 386 -20.67 7.29 -2.17
C VAL A 386 -20.73 6.55 -3.49
N ARG A 387 -19.74 6.75 -4.38
CA ARG A 387 -19.85 6.29 -5.78
C ARG A 387 -19.84 4.77 -5.91
N TRP A 388 -18.93 4.09 -5.21
CA TRP A 388 -18.91 2.61 -5.20
C TRP A 388 -20.10 2.00 -4.46
N ASN A 389 -20.70 2.74 -3.52
CA ASN A 389 -21.86 2.29 -2.75
C ASN A 389 -23.21 2.78 -3.31
N ALA A 390 -23.23 3.37 -4.51
CA ALA A 390 -24.46 3.80 -5.17
C ALA A 390 -25.23 2.61 -5.78
N THR A 391 -25.50 1.59 -4.97
CA THR A 391 -26.14 0.33 -5.35
C THR A 391 -27.67 0.37 -5.24
N ASN A 392 -28.24 1.52 -4.86
CA ASN A 392 -29.68 1.69 -4.75
C ASN A 392 -30.34 1.53 -6.12
N THR A 393 -31.15 0.48 -6.26
CA THR A 393 -31.90 0.17 -7.47
C THR A 393 -33.34 -0.14 -7.09
N ALA A 394 -34.28 0.27 -7.94
CA ALA A 394 -35.70 0.02 -7.71
C ALA A 394 -35.97 -1.49 -7.79
N PHE A 395 -36.09 -2.14 -6.63
CA PHE A 395 -36.48 -3.53 -6.48
C PHE A 395 -37.90 -3.61 -5.89
N PRO A 396 -38.76 -4.55 -6.32
CA PRO A 396 -40.07 -4.73 -5.71
C PRO A 396 -39.95 -5.35 -4.31
N GLU A 397 -39.62 -4.52 -3.31
CA GLU A 397 -39.39 -4.89 -1.91
C GLU A 397 -40.60 -5.57 -1.24
N ASN A 398 -41.80 -5.33 -1.76
CA ASN A 398 -43.06 -5.81 -1.17
C ASN A 398 -43.51 -7.19 -1.68
N LYS A 399 -42.71 -7.90 -2.51
CA LYS A 399 -43.10 -9.20 -3.05
C LYS A 399 -42.01 -10.26 -2.89
N PRO A 400 -42.23 -11.28 -2.05
CA PRO A 400 -41.32 -12.40 -1.97
C PRO A 400 -41.31 -13.20 -3.29
N VAL A 401 -40.18 -13.86 -3.57
CA VAL A 401 -39.94 -14.57 -4.84
C VAL A 401 -41.04 -15.59 -5.18
N HIS A 402 -41.63 -16.24 -4.18
CA HIS A 402 -42.69 -17.24 -4.41
C HIS A 402 -43.99 -16.60 -4.92
N GLN A 403 -44.29 -15.34 -4.58
CA GLN A 403 -45.45 -14.60 -5.12
C GLN A 403 -45.18 -14.13 -6.55
N ILE A 404 -43.96 -13.68 -6.85
CA ILE A 404 -43.55 -13.36 -8.22
C ILE A 404 -43.69 -14.60 -9.12
N PHE A 405 -43.28 -15.77 -8.60
CA PHE A 405 -43.48 -17.05 -9.28
C PHE A 405 -44.97 -17.39 -9.48
N GLU A 406 -45.83 -17.17 -8.49
CA GLU A 406 -47.28 -17.38 -8.61
C GLU A 406 -47.91 -16.53 -9.71
N GLU A 407 -47.55 -15.25 -9.80
CA GLU A 407 -48.02 -14.36 -10.86
C GLU A 407 -47.61 -14.88 -12.25
N GLN A 408 -46.37 -15.37 -12.37
CA GLN A 408 -45.91 -15.95 -13.63
C GLN A 408 -46.65 -17.26 -13.96
N ALA A 409 -46.93 -18.09 -12.97
CA ALA A 409 -47.68 -19.33 -13.15
C ALA A 409 -49.15 -19.10 -13.53
N GLN A 410 -49.74 -18.00 -13.06
CA GLN A 410 -51.06 -17.55 -13.51
C GLN A 410 -51.03 -17.00 -14.94
N ARG A 411 -50.00 -16.23 -15.30
CA ARG A 411 -49.87 -15.61 -16.63
C ARG A 411 -49.59 -16.64 -17.73
N ARG A 412 -48.75 -17.65 -17.47
CA ARG A 412 -48.31 -18.62 -18.48
C ARG A 412 -48.32 -20.06 -17.94
N PRO A 413 -49.49 -20.60 -17.55
CA PRO A 413 -49.57 -21.90 -16.86
C PRO A 413 -49.02 -23.07 -17.70
N GLY A 414 -49.20 -23.06 -19.02
CA GLY A 414 -48.72 -24.13 -19.92
C GLY A 414 -47.28 -23.99 -20.40
N ALA A 415 -46.57 -22.90 -20.03
CA ALA A 415 -45.17 -22.75 -20.39
C ALA A 415 -44.29 -23.68 -19.54
N VAL A 416 -43.21 -24.21 -20.12
CA VAL A 416 -42.22 -25.03 -19.40
C VAL A 416 -41.49 -24.16 -18.37
N ALA A 417 -41.45 -24.63 -17.11
CA ALA A 417 -40.77 -23.97 -16.00
C ALA A 417 -39.49 -24.70 -15.57
N LEU A 418 -39.50 -26.03 -15.61
CA LEU A 418 -38.37 -26.87 -15.23
C LEU A 418 -38.13 -27.97 -16.26
N VAL A 419 -36.86 -28.29 -16.47
CA VAL A 419 -36.39 -29.42 -17.27
C VAL A 419 -35.33 -30.16 -16.46
N PHE A 420 -35.48 -31.46 -16.33
CA PHE A 420 -34.51 -32.34 -15.68
C PHE A 420 -34.45 -33.65 -16.48
N ASP A 421 -33.32 -33.89 -17.13
CA ASP A 421 -33.17 -34.92 -18.16
C ASP A 421 -34.29 -34.85 -19.21
N GLU A 422 -34.99 -35.97 -19.46
CA GLU A 422 -36.12 -36.04 -20.41
C GLU A 422 -37.46 -35.55 -19.81
N GLN A 423 -37.47 -35.17 -18.53
CA GLN A 423 -38.68 -34.75 -17.83
C GLN A 423 -38.84 -33.23 -17.88
N THR A 424 -40.06 -32.78 -18.12
CA THR A 424 -40.43 -31.35 -18.11
C THR A 424 -41.59 -31.09 -17.18
N MET A 425 -41.59 -29.95 -16.50
CA MET A 425 -42.72 -29.49 -15.68
C MET A 425 -43.11 -28.07 -16.08
N THR A 426 -44.39 -27.85 -16.32
CA THR A 426 -44.93 -26.52 -16.63
C THR A 426 -45.05 -25.65 -15.39
N TYR A 427 -45.14 -24.33 -15.57
CA TYR A 427 -45.36 -23.39 -14.46
C TYR A 427 -46.62 -23.73 -13.65
N GLY A 428 -47.71 -24.11 -14.33
CA GLY A 428 -48.97 -24.47 -13.69
C GLY A 428 -48.86 -25.75 -12.85
N GLU A 429 -48.14 -26.76 -13.34
CA GLU A 429 -47.90 -28.01 -12.61
C GLU A 429 -47.00 -27.79 -11.39
N LEU A 430 -45.90 -27.05 -11.57
CA LEU A 430 -44.96 -26.72 -10.50
C LEU A 430 -45.65 -25.94 -9.39
N ASN A 431 -46.43 -24.91 -9.76
CA ASN A 431 -47.18 -24.12 -8.78
C ASN A 431 -48.20 -24.98 -8.01
N ARG A 432 -48.91 -25.88 -8.69
CA ARG A 432 -49.89 -26.77 -8.04
C ARG A 432 -49.22 -27.72 -7.05
N ARG A 433 -48.11 -28.37 -7.44
CA ARG A 433 -47.35 -29.28 -6.57
C ARG A 433 -46.73 -28.54 -5.38
N ALA A 434 -46.16 -27.36 -5.62
CA ALA A 434 -45.61 -26.52 -4.55
C ALA A 434 -46.70 -26.03 -3.57
N ASN A 435 -47.90 -25.67 -4.06
CA ASN A 435 -49.03 -25.29 -3.20
C ASN A 435 -49.51 -26.47 -2.33
N GLN A 436 -49.59 -27.68 -2.89
CA GLN A 436 -49.96 -28.88 -2.15
C GLN A 436 -48.96 -29.15 -1.02
N LEU A 437 -47.67 -29.06 -1.31
CA LEU A 437 -46.62 -29.20 -0.31
C LEU A 437 -46.69 -28.09 0.75
N ALA A 438 -46.89 -26.84 0.35
CA ALA A 438 -47.01 -25.70 1.25
C ALA A 438 -48.17 -25.87 2.26
N HIS A 439 -49.35 -26.29 1.78
CA HIS A 439 -50.48 -26.59 2.66
C HIS A 439 -50.18 -27.71 3.66
N ARG A 440 -49.43 -28.74 3.23
CA ARG A 440 -49.00 -29.82 4.11
C ARG A 440 -48.02 -29.33 5.17
N LEU A 441 -47.02 -28.54 4.77
CA LEU A 441 -46.04 -27.97 5.68
C LEU A 441 -46.70 -27.06 6.73
N ARG A 442 -47.69 -26.24 6.34
CA ARG A 442 -48.48 -25.43 7.28
C ARG A 442 -49.24 -26.26 8.31
N ARG A 443 -49.80 -27.41 7.92
CA ARG A 443 -50.44 -28.34 8.87
C ARG A 443 -49.46 -28.97 9.88
N LEU A 444 -48.16 -28.94 9.58
CA LEU A 444 -47.09 -29.39 10.47
C LEU A 444 -46.47 -28.23 11.26
N GLY A 445 -47.11 -27.05 11.26
CA GLY A 445 -46.67 -25.88 12.01
C GLY A 445 -45.65 -24.98 11.28
N VAL A 446 -45.30 -25.28 10.02
CA VAL A 446 -44.40 -24.41 9.25
C VAL A 446 -45.09 -23.10 8.90
N GLY A 447 -44.49 -21.98 9.33
CA GLY A 447 -45.01 -20.64 9.08
C GLY A 447 -45.99 -20.12 10.15
N GLU A 448 -46.25 -20.88 11.22
CA GLU A 448 -47.03 -20.42 12.38
C GLU A 448 -46.22 -19.54 13.35
N GLY A 449 -44.88 -19.59 13.25
CA GLY A 449 -43.94 -18.71 13.97
C GLY A 449 -42.96 -18.00 13.03
N ALA A 450 -42.27 -16.97 13.53
CA ALA A 450 -41.23 -16.30 12.77
C ALA A 450 -40.07 -17.28 12.47
N GLU A 451 -39.61 -17.32 11.22
CA GLU A 451 -38.38 -18.02 10.81
C GLU A 451 -38.37 -19.56 11.00
N THR A 452 -39.48 -20.27 10.75
CA THR A 452 -39.49 -21.75 10.83
C THR A 452 -38.57 -22.39 9.78
N ARG A 453 -37.56 -23.14 10.23
CA ARG A 453 -36.62 -23.85 9.35
C ARG A 453 -37.17 -25.20 8.93
N VAL A 454 -36.95 -25.58 7.67
CA VAL A 454 -37.30 -26.89 7.12
C VAL A 454 -36.07 -27.50 6.46
N GLY A 455 -35.63 -28.67 6.93
CA GLY A 455 -34.52 -29.36 6.31
C GLY A 455 -34.87 -29.80 4.88
N LEU A 456 -33.93 -29.72 3.95
CA LEU A 456 -34.09 -30.20 2.58
C LEU A 456 -32.89 -31.08 2.21
N CYS A 457 -33.05 -32.40 2.32
CA CYS A 457 -32.03 -33.39 1.97
C CYS A 457 -32.45 -34.17 0.72
N MET A 458 -32.02 -33.69 -0.46
CA MET A 458 -32.45 -34.26 -1.75
C MET A 458 -31.34 -34.19 -2.79
N ASP A 459 -31.31 -35.16 -3.69
CA ASP A 459 -30.56 -35.02 -4.94
C ASP A 459 -31.26 -34.06 -5.89
N ARG A 460 -30.49 -33.52 -6.85
CA ARG A 460 -31.01 -32.71 -7.95
C ARG A 460 -32.14 -33.47 -8.66
N SER A 461 -33.32 -32.87 -8.68
CA SER A 461 -34.57 -33.45 -9.19
C SER A 461 -35.62 -32.36 -9.37
N LEU A 462 -36.71 -32.63 -10.09
CA LEU A 462 -37.85 -31.70 -10.18
C LEU A 462 -38.47 -31.46 -8.79
N GLU A 463 -38.49 -32.49 -7.96
CA GLU A 463 -39.04 -32.51 -6.60
C GLU A 463 -38.25 -31.59 -5.66
N MET A 464 -36.95 -31.42 -5.87
CA MET A 464 -36.15 -30.45 -5.10
C MET A 464 -36.69 -29.03 -5.26
N VAL A 465 -37.02 -28.61 -6.48
CA VAL A 465 -37.57 -27.27 -6.74
C VAL A 465 -39.00 -27.14 -6.21
N VAL A 466 -39.81 -28.21 -6.28
CA VAL A 466 -41.10 -28.28 -5.59
C VAL A 466 -40.92 -28.09 -4.08
N GLY A 467 -39.92 -28.73 -3.48
CA GLY A 467 -39.52 -28.59 -2.08
C GLY A 467 -39.21 -27.14 -1.71
N LEU A 468 -38.29 -26.51 -2.44
CA LEU A 468 -37.89 -25.13 -2.24
C LEU A 468 -39.08 -24.16 -2.29
N LEU A 469 -39.87 -24.21 -3.37
CA LEU A 469 -41.04 -23.34 -3.53
C LEU A 469 -42.12 -23.65 -2.48
N GLY A 470 -42.34 -24.91 -2.14
CA GLY A 470 -43.31 -25.33 -1.13
C GLY A 470 -42.96 -24.81 0.26
N ILE A 471 -41.67 -24.86 0.65
CA ILE A 471 -41.19 -24.28 1.91
C ILE A 471 -41.41 -22.77 1.95
N LEU A 472 -41.00 -22.06 0.89
CA LEU A 472 -41.17 -20.60 0.82
C LEU A 472 -42.64 -20.19 0.86
N LYS A 473 -43.51 -20.91 0.14
CA LYS A 473 -44.97 -20.69 0.16
C LYS A 473 -45.59 -21.03 1.51
N ALA A 474 -45.04 -22.00 2.25
CA ALA A 474 -45.49 -22.29 3.60
C ALA A 474 -45.18 -21.15 4.58
N GLY A 475 -44.18 -20.31 4.25
CA GLY A 475 -43.65 -19.26 5.13
C GLY A 475 -42.41 -19.70 5.91
N GLY A 476 -41.76 -20.81 5.52
CA GLY A 476 -40.55 -21.30 6.13
C GLY A 476 -39.28 -20.94 5.36
N ALA A 477 -38.13 -21.14 6.01
CA ALA A 477 -36.81 -21.08 5.41
C ALA A 477 -36.27 -22.49 5.20
N TYR A 478 -35.74 -22.80 4.02
CA TYR A 478 -35.15 -24.12 3.77
C TYR A 478 -33.70 -24.16 4.25
N VAL A 479 -33.30 -25.30 4.82
CA VAL A 479 -31.92 -25.58 5.20
C VAL A 479 -31.40 -26.70 4.32
N PRO A 480 -30.54 -26.40 3.33
CA PRO A 480 -30.04 -27.41 2.39
C PRO A 480 -29.09 -28.38 3.09
N LEU A 481 -29.36 -29.66 2.94
CA LEU A 481 -28.57 -30.78 3.46
C LEU A 481 -28.10 -31.60 2.27
N ASP A 482 -26.83 -31.48 1.89
CA ASP A 482 -26.29 -32.20 0.74
C ASP A 482 -26.14 -33.70 1.08
N PRO A 483 -26.82 -34.62 0.37
CA PRO A 483 -26.73 -36.05 0.65
C PRO A 483 -25.33 -36.65 0.44
N SER A 484 -24.41 -35.95 -0.24
CA SER A 484 -23.01 -36.38 -0.39
C SER A 484 -22.17 -36.16 0.87
N TYR A 485 -22.68 -35.42 1.85
CA TYR A 485 -21.96 -35.18 3.10
C TYR A 485 -21.86 -36.44 3.97
N PRO A 486 -20.77 -36.60 4.73
CA PRO A 486 -20.65 -37.68 5.70
C PRO A 486 -21.83 -37.66 6.69
N ARG A 487 -22.27 -38.85 7.11
CA ARG A 487 -23.41 -39.02 8.01
C ARG A 487 -23.29 -38.20 9.30
N GLU A 488 -22.10 -38.12 9.87
CA GLU A 488 -21.84 -37.34 11.09
C GLU A 488 -22.09 -35.84 10.87
N ARG A 489 -21.74 -35.31 9.69
CA ARG A 489 -22.00 -33.91 9.33
C ARG A 489 -23.49 -33.65 9.17
N LEU A 490 -24.22 -34.57 8.54
CA LEU A 490 -25.68 -34.48 8.42
C LEU A 490 -26.37 -34.55 9.79
N ALA A 491 -25.88 -35.41 10.70
CA ALA A 491 -26.38 -35.51 12.08
C ALA A 491 -26.22 -34.20 12.83
N PHE A 492 -25.02 -33.64 12.76
CA PHE A 492 -24.73 -32.37 13.38
C PHE A 492 -25.62 -31.25 12.83
N MET A 493 -25.75 -31.15 11.49
CA MET A 493 -26.58 -30.12 10.85
C MET A 493 -28.05 -30.23 11.24
N LEU A 494 -28.62 -31.45 11.27
CA LEU A 494 -30.01 -31.66 11.69
C LEU A 494 -30.22 -31.26 13.17
N GLN A 495 -29.32 -31.73 14.03
CA GLN A 495 -29.36 -31.43 15.47
C GLN A 495 -29.25 -29.92 15.76
N ASP A 496 -28.36 -29.21 15.07
CA ASP A 496 -28.15 -27.77 15.22
C ASP A 496 -29.31 -26.95 14.62
N THR A 497 -29.85 -27.41 13.47
CA THR A 497 -30.96 -26.73 12.78
C THR A 497 -32.24 -26.74 13.62
N GLN A 498 -32.49 -27.84 14.34
CA GLN A 498 -33.73 -28.08 15.09
C GLN A 498 -34.98 -27.89 14.21
N ALA A 499 -34.91 -28.33 12.95
CA ALA A 499 -36.03 -28.22 12.04
C ALA A 499 -37.15 -29.19 12.48
N PRO A 500 -38.40 -28.75 12.64
CA PRO A 500 -39.51 -29.64 12.96
C PRO A 500 -39.87 -30.59 11.81
N VAL A 501 -39.40 -30.30 10.58
CA VAL A 501 -39.72 -31.04 9.37
C VAL A 501 -38.49 -31.16 8.48
N LEU A 502 -38.29 -32.35 7.91
CA LEU A 502 -37.26 -32.65 6.92
C LEU A 502 -37.90 -33.11 5.61
N LEU A 503 -37.62 -32.45 4.49
CA LEU A 503 -37.98 -32.91 3.15
C LEU A 503 -36.85 -33.78 2.58
N THR A 504 -37.19 -34.98 2.08
CA THR A 504 -36.21 -35.89 1.50
C THR A 504 -36.79 -36.79 0.39
N GLN A 505 -35.95 -37.68 -0.14
CA GLN A 505 -36.29 -38.70 -1.14
C GLN A 505 -36.25 -40.09 -0.50
N SER A 506 -37.03 -41.03 -1.05
CA SER A 506 -37.17 -42.39 -0.50
C SER A 506 -35.82 -43.08 -0.33
N LYS A 507 -34.91 -42.89 -1.31
CA LYS A 507 -33.58 -43.52 -1.33
C LYS A 507 -32.58 -42.94 -0.32
N LEU A 508 -32.87 -41.78 0.27
CA LEU A 508 -31.94 -41.07 1.17
C LEU A 508 -32.27 -41.29 2.65
N LEU A 509 -33.36 -41.99 2.97
CA LEU A 509 -33.79 -42.23 4.35
C LEU A 509 -32.75 -42.97 5.19
N ASP A 510 -32.04 -43.93 4.61
CA ASP A 510 -31.01 -44.71 5.33
C ASP A 510 -29.75 -43.90 5.66
N LEU A 511 -29.54 -42.79 4.95
CA LEU A 511 -28.42 -41.86 5.15
C LEU A 511 -28.68 -40.91 6.32
N LEU A 512 -29.95 -40.64 6.63
CA LEU A 512 -30.36 -39.62 7.58
C LEU A 512 -30.28 -40.13 9.03
N PRO A 513 -29.54 -39.44 9.91
CA PRO A 513 -29.39 -39.80 11.31
C PRO A 513 -30.52 -39.15 12.16
N GLY A 514 -31.61 -39.86 12.43
CA GLY A 514 -32.61 -39.40 13.42
C GLY A 514 -34.05 -39.85 13.18
N ASP A 515 -34.93 -39.52 14.13
CA ASP A 515 -36.38 -39.82 14.19
C ASP A 515 -37.25 -38.62 13.73
N GLU A 516 -36.70 -37.63 13.03
CA GLU A 516 -37.46 -36.44 12.59
C GLU A 516 -38.65 -36.83 11.66
N ASP A 517 -39.76 -36.06 11.74
CA ASP A 517 -40.93 -36.25 10.88
C ASP A 517 -40.56 -35.89 9.42
N ALA A 518 -40.02 -36.89 8.70
CA ALA A 518 -39.54 -36.73 7.33
C ALA A 518 -40.69 -36.84 6.31
N ILE A 519 -40.74 -35.89 5.39
CA ILE A 519 -41.63 -35.86 4.23
C ILE A 519 -40.87 -36.34 3.01
N ILE A 520 -41.39 -37.39 2.38
CA ILE A 520 -40.81 -37.98 1.17
C ILE A 520 -41.51 -37.38 -0.07
N LEU A 521 -40.75 -36.76 -0.99
CA LEU A 521 -41.33 -36.05 -2.15
C LEU A 521 -41.40 -36.86 -3.45
N ASP A 522 -40.59 -37.92 -3.61
CA ASP A 522 -40.55 -38.74 -4.83
C ASP A 522 -41.65 -39.83 -4.89
N ASN A 523 -42.42 -40.01 -3.80
CA ASN A 523 -43.36 -41.12 -3.65
C ASN A 523 -44.70 -40.93 -4.40
N GLN A 524 -44.80 -40.00 -5.36
CA GLN A 524 -45.92 -39.91 -6.29
C GLN A 524 -45.71 -40.73 -7.58
N LEU A 525 -44.48 -41.09 -7.95
CA LEU A 525 -44.20 -41.92 -9.15
C LEU A 525 -44.56 -43.40 -8.95
N ALA A 526 -44.48 -43.93 -7.72
CA ALA A 526 -44.79 -45.34 -7.44
C ALA A 526 -46.30 -45.66 -7.46
N ASN A 527 -47.16 -44.68 -7.15
CA ASN A 527 -48.61 -44.89 -7.10
C ASN A 527 -49.28 -44.77 -8.49
N ALA A 528 -48.69 -44.04 -9.44
CA ALA A 528 -49.19 -43.95 -10.82
C ALA A 528 -48.91 -45.23 -11.65
N LEU A 529 -47.83 -45.96 -11.35
CA LEU A 529 -47.47 -47.21 -12.05
C LEU A 529 -48.14 -48.46 -11.46
N ARG A 530 -48.68 -48.39 -10.23
CA ARG A 530 -49.42 -49.51 -9.60
C ARG A 530 -50.94 -49.42 -9.78
N ALA A 531 -51.50 -48.24 -10.02
CA ALA A 531 -52.92 -48.06 -10.31
C ALA A 531 -53.16 -48.13 -11.82
N GLY A 532 -53.24 -49.33 -12.38
CA GLY A 532 -53.74 -49.57 -13.74
C GLY A 532 -55.24 -49.24 -13.87
N SER A 533 -55.62 -47.97 -13.73
CA SER A 533 -57.00 -47.51 -13.93
C SER A 533 -57.02 -46.00 -14.22
N LEU A 534 -57.09 -45.65 -15.50
CA LEU A 534 -57.50 -44.34 -15.98
C LEU A 534 -59.03 -44.19 -15.82
N SER A 535 -59.48 -43.83 -14.61
CA SER A 535 -60.70 -43.05 -14.39
C SER A 535 -60.93 -42.84 -12.89
N SER A 536 -61.19 -41.58 -12.52
CA SER A 536 -61.62 -41.07 -11.21
C SER A 536 -60.62 -41.20 -10.06
N LEU A 537 -59.88 -40.13 -9.79
CA LEU A 537 -59.32 -39.84 -8.46
C LEU A 537 -59.72 -38.41 -8.09
N SER A 538 -60.55 -38.35 -7.06
CA SER A 538 -60.96 -37.17 -6.31
C SER A 538 -59.77 -36.50 -5.59
N THR A 539 -59.99 -35.25 -5.21
CA THR A 539 -59.04 -34.20 -4.79
C THR A 539 -58.28 -34.42 -3.48
N ASP A 540 -58.20 -35.63 -2.92
CA ASP A 540 -57.51 -35.90 -1.66
C ASP A 540 -56.43 -36.97 -1.85
N CYS A 541 -55.24 -36.54 -2.29
CA CYS A 541 -54.05 -37.40 -2.32
C CYS A 541 -53.10 -36.93 -1.21
N VAL A 542 -53.11 -37.66 -0.08
CA VAL A 542 -52.27 -37.41 1.09
C VAL A 542 -50.87 -37.93 0.78
N LEU A 543 -49.87 -37.04 0.72
CA LEU A 543 -48.47 -37.44 0.67
C LEU A 543 -48.09 -38.16 1.99
N PRO A 544 -47.38 -39.30 1.98
CA PRO A 544 -47.08 -40.08 3.18
C PRO A 544 -46.10 -39.36 4.12
N THR A 545 -46.35 -39.39 5.44
CA THR A 545 -45.37 -39.05 6.50
C THR A 545 -44.93 -40.36 7.13
N VAL A 546 -43.63 -40.56 7.35
CA VAL A 546 -43.11 -41.75 8.03
C VAL A 546 -42.56 -41.34 9.39
N ARG A 547 -43.07 -41.94 10.48
CA ARG A 547 -42.41 -41.97 11.80
C ARG A 547 -41.64 -43.27 11.93
N GLN A 548 -40.36 -43.22 12.27
CA GLN A 548 -39.49 -44.42 12.33
C GLN A 548 -39.74 -45.35 13.55
N ALA A 549 -40.74 -45.10 14.40
CA ALA A 549 -40.96 -45.83 15.66
C ALA A 549 -41.45 -47.30 15.53
N GLU A 550 -41.48 -47.92 14.35
CA GLU A 550 -41.89 -49.32 14.16
C GLU A 550 -40.75 -50.20 13.59
N ARG A 551 -39.71 -50.49 14.39
CA ARG A 551 -38.89 -51.71 14.21
C ARG A 551 -38.71 -52.46 15.53
N LYS A 552 -39.21 -53.70 15.53
CA LYS A 552 -39.16 -54.67 16.63
C LYS A 552 -37.75 -55.21 16.88
N SER A 553 -37.39 -55.23 18.16
CA SER A 553 -36.57 -56.19 18.92
C SER A 553 -36.07 -57.43 18.17
N ALA A 554 -34.75 -57.57 18.07
CA ALA A 554 -34.05 -58.85 18.08
C ALA A 554 -32.65 -58.69 18.72
N ALA A 555 -32.56 -59.22 19.94
CA ALA A 555 -31.40 -59.53 20.80
C ALA A 555 -29.96 -59.37 20.26
N HIS A 556 -29.13 -58.66 21.02
CA HIS A 556 -27.87 -59.25 21.51
C HIS A 556 -27.44 -58.68 22.87
N SER A 557 -27.38 -59.56 23.85
CA SER A 557 -26.82 -59.38 25.19
C SER A 557 -25.29 -59.46 25.15
N GLY A 558 -24.61 -58.49 25.77
CA GLY A 558 -23.17 -58.56 26.04
C GLY A 558 -22.79 -57.62 27.19
N LYS A 559 -22.32 -58.21 28.30
CA LYS A 559 -22.00 -57.56 29.58
C LYS A 559 -20.71 -56.71 29.54
N LEU A 560 -20.74 -55.59 30.28
CA LEU A 560 -19.75 -55.02 31.21
C LEU A 560 -18.24 -55.22 30.95
N GLN A 561 -17.48 -54.12 30.84
CA GLN A 561 -16.57 -53.64 31.91
C GLN A 561 -15.91 -52.29 31.54
N GLY A 562 -15.61 -51.51 32.57
CA GLY A 562 -15.19 -50.10 32.50
C GLY A 562 -13.78 -49.86 31.99
N SER A 563 -13.49 -48.61 31.63
CA SER A 563 -12.32 -47.86 32.12
C SER A 563 -12.23 -46.50 31.43
N ASN A 564 -12.10 -45.46 32.27
CA ASN A 564 -11.55 -44.14 31.99
C ASN A 564 -10.62 -44.04 30.77
N ARG A 565 -10.82 -43.01 29.93
CA ARG A 565 -9.84 -41.91 29.69
C ARG A 565 -10.36 -40.89 28.66
N VAL A 566 -10.31 -39.63 29.08
CA VAL A 566 -10.30 -38.38 28.29
C VAL A 566 -8.90 -38.24 27.65
N PRO A 567 -8.76 -37.76 26.40
CA PRO A 567 -8.49 -36.33 26.11
C PRO A 567 -9.32 -35.78 24.92
N THR A 568 -9.93 -34.61 25.06
CA THR A 568 -9.44 -33.32 24.53
C THR A 568 -9.05 -33.35 23.04
N PHE A 569 -9.91 -32.76 22.21
CA PHE A 569 -9.59 -31.68 21.27
C PHE A 569 -10.78 -30.72 21.22
#